data_AF-A0A4Y9MM16-F1
#
_entry.id   AF-A0A4Y9MM16-F1
#
_cell.length_a   1.000
_cell.length_b   1.000
_cell.length_c   1.000
_cell.angle_alpha   90.00
_cell.angle_beta   90.00
_cell.angle_gamma   90.00
#
_symmetry.space_group_name_H-M   'P 1'
#
loop_
_entity.id
_entity.type
_entity.pdbx_description
1 polymer ?
#
loop_
_entity_poly.entity_id
_entity_poly.type
_entity_poly.pdbx_seq_one_letter_code
_entity_poly.pdbx_strand_id
1 'polypeptide(L)'
;MTIDADHVRRLLDTDGEATLVLIEGRAEVVTEGELRSDRYQGALEVISRDELVKRTGGATLSDRELEEQAAALNTAVDELGG
;
A
#
# COMPACT_ATOMS: atom_id res chain seq x y z
N MET A 1 -10.32 -9.57 -1.77
CA MET A 1 -9.07 -8.97 -1.25
C MET A 1 -8.18 -8.73 -2.45
N THR A 2 -7.96 -7.48 -2.84
CA THR A 2 -7.05 -7.24 -3.96
C THR A 2 -6.49 -5.84 -3.87
N ILE A 3 -5.23 -5.75 -3.44
CA ILE A 3 -4.36 -4.64 -3.78
C ILE A 3 -4.14 -4.72 -5.29
N ASP A 4 -4.31 -3.62 -6.01
CA ASP A 4 -4.08 -3.54 -7.45
C ASP A 4 -3.02 -2.47 -7.80
N ALA A 5 -2.68 -2.39 -9.09
CA ALA A 5 -1.71 -1.44 -9.60
C ALA A 5 -2.08 0.03 -9.31
N ASP A 6 -3.37 0.36 -9.26
CA ASP A 6 -3.85 1.72 -8.99
C ASP A 6 -3.59 2.11 -7.53
N HIS A 7 -3.73 1.16 -6.58
CA HIS A 7 -3.37 1.41 -5.18
C HIS A 7 -1.87 1.67 -5.03
N VAL A 8 -1.02 0.90 -5.71
CA VAL A 8 0.44 1.09 -5.69
C VAL A 8 0.83 2.42 -6.33
N ARG A 9 0.22 2.74 -7.48
CA ARG A 9 0.44 4.03 -8.17
C ARG A 9 0.04 5.19 -7.27
N ARG A 10 -1.15 5.12 -6.66
CA ARG A 10 -1.65 6.15 -5.76
C ARG A 10 -0.76 6.33 -4.53
N LEU A 11 -0.20 5.25 -3.99
CA LEU A 11 0.75 5.34 -2.88
C LEU A 11 2.01 6.11 -3.30
N LEU A 12 2.55 5.84 -4.48
CA LEU A 12 3.76 6.51 -4.99
C LEU A 12 3.51 7.98 -5.38
N ASP A 13 2.35 8.25 -5.95
CA ASP A 13 1.90 9.59 -6.37
C ASP A 13 1.49 10.48 -5.18
N THR A 14 1.26 9.90 -3.99
CA THR A 14 0.94 10.68 -2.80
C THR A 14 2.17 11.45 -2.33
N ASP A 15 2.01 12.77 -2.17
CA ASP A 15 3.06 13.63 -1.61
C ASP A 15 3.17 13.42 -0.09
N GLY A 16 4.40 13.13 0.37
CA GLY A 16 4.71 12.97 1.80
C GLY A 16 4.59 11.53 2.30
N GLU A 17 4.37 11.40 3.61
CA GLU A 17 4.28 10.11 4.29
C GLU A 17 2.87 9.51 4.14
N ALA A 18 2.82 8.41 3.39
CA ALA A 18 1.60 7.66 3.14
C ALA A 18 1.85 6.16 3.30
N THR A 19 0.80 5.43 3.68
CA THR A 19 0.84 4.00 3.92
C THR A 19 -0.35 3.34 3.24
N LEU A 20 -0.10 2.22 2.57
CA LEU A 20 -1.15 1.34 2.08
C LEU A 20 -1.60 0.46 3.26
N VAL A 21 -2.89 0.53 3.57
CA VAL A 21 -3.50 -0.22 4.66
C VAL A 21 -4.62 -1.11 4.16
N LEU A 22 -4.92 -2.16 4.93
CA LEU A 22 -6.08 -3.01 4.76
C LEU A 22 -7.04 -2.82 5.92
N ILE A 23 -8.28 -2.47 5.59
CA ILE A 23 -9.34 -2.29 6.57
C ILE A 23 -10.63 -2.91 6.05
N GLU A 24 -11.24 -3.79 6.85
CA GLU A 24 -12.48 -4.51 6.49
C GLU A 24 -12.41 -5.20 5.11
N GLY A 25 -11.24 -5.75 4.76
CA GLY A 25 -11.00 -6.44 3.48
C GLY A 25 -10.83 -5.53 2.26
N ARG A 26 -10.65 -4.22 2.47
CA ARG A 26 -10.41 -3.20 1.42
C ARG A 26 -9.03 -2.57 1.59
N ALA A 27 -8.34 -2.37 0.47
CA ALA A 27 -7.06 -1.67 0.44
C ALA A 27 -7.32 -0.16 0.30
N GLU A 28 -6.67 0.66 1.13
CA GLU A 28 -6.73 2.12 1.03
C GLU A 28 -5.34 2.72 1.25
N VAL A 29 -5.05 3.81 0.52
CA VAL A 29 -3.85 4.62 0.76
C VAL A 29 -4.25 5.75 1.70
N VAL A 30 -3.58 5.82 2.84
CA VAL A 30 -3.84 6.82 3.87
C VAL A 30 -2.57 7.58 4.21
N THR A 31 -2.71 8.86 4.50
CA THR A 31 -1.62 9.67 5.03
C THR A 31 -1.38 9.36 6.51
N GLU A 32 -0.20 9.71 7.03
CA GLU A 32 0.13 9.53 8.45
C GLU A 32 -0.87 10.25 9.39
N GLY A 33 -1.46 11.36 8.94
CA GLY A 33 -2.51 12.07 9.68
C GLY A 33 -3.83 11.29 9.72
N GLU A 34 -4.22 10.70 8.59
CA GLU A 34 -5.45 9.90 8.49
C GLU A 34 -5.34 8.58 9.26
N LEU A 35 -4.16 7.94 9.24
CA LEU A 35 -3.91 6.68 9.94
C LEU A 35 -4.18 6.78 11.45
N ARG A 36 -3.95 7.96 12.05
CA ARG A 36 -4.21 8.24 13.47
C ARG A 36 -5.69 8.50 13.80
N SER A 37 -6.56 8.54 12.78
CA SER A 37 -8.00 8.76 12.96
C SER A 37 -8.69 7.48 13.41
N ASP A 38 -9.80 7.63 14.15
CA ASP A 38 -10.66 6.50 14.54
C ASP A 38 -11.14 5.64 13.35
N ARG A 39 -11.24 6.25 12.16
CA ARG A 39 -11.65 5.57 10.91
C ARG A 39 -10.72 4.43 10.49
N TYR A 40 -9.42 4.56 10.76
CA TYR A 40 -8.41 3.57 10.38
C TYR A 40 -7.82 2.84 11.59
N GLN A 41 -8.45 3.00 12.76
CA GLN A 41 -8.09 2.28 13.96
C GLN A 41 -8.27 0.78 13.74
N GLY A 42 -7.18 0.02 13.81
CA GLY A 42 -7.19 -1.43 13.57
C GLY A 42 -7.00 -1.81 12.09
N ALA A 43 -6.70 -0.86 11.20
CA ALA A 43 -6.23 -1.17 9.88
C ALA A 43 -4.88 -1.91 9.94
N LEU A 44 -4.70 -2.90 9.07
CA LEU A 44 -3.43 -3.58 8.91
C LEU A 44 -2.55 -2.78 7.96
N GLU A 45 -1.41 -2.29 8.45
CA GLU A 45 -0.42 -1.63 7.61
C GLU A 45 0.27 -2.66 6.71
N VAL A 46 0.20 -2.45 5.39
CA VAL A 46 0.80 -3.36 4.41
C VAL A 46 2.20 -2.90 4.04
N ILE A 47 2.33 -1.63 3.62
CA ILE A 47 3.61 -1.04 3.25
C ILE A 47 3.52 0.48 3.24
N SER A 48 4.59 1.16 3.68
CA SER A 48 4.73 2.61 3.54
C SER A 48 5.25 3.00 2.16
N ARG A 49 4.94 4.22 1.71
CA ARG A 49 5.47 4.78 0.46
C ARG A 49 7.00 4.74 0.44
N ASP A 50 7.63 5.14 1.53
CA ASP A 50 9.09 5.15 1.67
C ASP A 50 9.69 3.76 1.51
N GLU A 51 9.05 2.75 2.10
CA GLU A 51 9.50 1.37 1.99
C GLU A 51 9.28 0.80 0.59
N LEU A 52 8.16 1.14 -0.05
CA LEU A 52 7.92 0.77 -1.44
C LEU A 52 8.98 1.37 -2.36
N VAL A 53 9.28 2.66 -2.22
CA VAL A 53 10.33 3.35 -3.02
C VAL A 53 11.70 2.72 -2.80
N LYS A 54 12.05 2.36 -1.55
CA LYS A 54 13.30 1.66 -1.24
C LYS A 54 13.35 0.27 -1.89
N ARG A 55 12.24 -0.46 -1.87
CA ARG A 55 12.13 -1.81 -2.45
C ARG A 55 12.24 -1.80 -3.97
N THR A 56 11.64 -0.82 -4.63
CA THR A 56 11.65 -0.72 -6.10
C THR A 56 12.81 0.09 -6.66
N GLY A 57 13.55 0.80 -5.81
CA GLY A 57 14.66 1.66 -6.22
C GLY A 57 14.21 3.00 -6.80
N GLY A 58 12.93 3.36 -6.70
CA GLY A 58 12.39 4.62 -7.20
C GLY A 58 10.87 4.75 -7.09
N ALA A 59 10.38 5.99 -7.18
CA ALA A 59 8.95 6.31 -7.12
C ALA A 59 8.25 6.21 -8.48
N THR A 60 8.98 5.98 -9.57
CA THR A 60 8.42 5.87 -10.92
C THR A 60 8.51 4.42 -11.38
N LEU A 61 7.37 3.78 -11.47
CA LEU A 61 7.23 2.40 -11.93
C LEU A 61 6.44 2.36 -13.24
N SER A 62 6.80 1.41 -14.10
CA SER A 62 5.99 1.05 -15.26
C SER A 62 4.72 0.31 -14.82
N ASP A 63 3.71 0.27 -15.70
CA ASP A 63 2.44 -0.43 -15.40
C ASP A 63 2.66 -1.91 -15.06
N ARG A 64 3.61 -2.57 -15.73
CA ARG A 64 4.00 -3.96 -15.41
C ARG A 64 4.60 -4.08 -14.01
N GLU A 65 5.48 -3.16 -13.63
CA GLU A 65 6.09 -3.18 -12.29
C GLU A 65 5.05 -2.89 -11.20
N LEU A 66 4.09 -2.00 -11.47
CA LEU A 66 2.97 -1.74 -10.55
C LEU A 66 2.13 -3.00 -10.31
N GLU A 67 1.79 -3.74 -11.36
CA GLU A 67 1.07 -5.01 -11.26
C GLU A 67 1.87 -6.06 -10.47
N GLU A 68 3.18 -6.18 -10.74
CA GLU A 68 4.07 -7.10 -10.02
C GLU A 68 4.18 -6.75 -8.53
N GLN A 69 4.27 -5.47 -8.18
CA GLN A 69 4.26 -5.05 -6.78
C GLN A 69 2.91 -5.34 -6.13
N ALA A 70 1.79 -5.05 -6.79
CA ALA A 70 0.46 -5.33 -6.25
C ALA A 70 0.26 -6.83 -5.99
N ALA A 71 0.67 -7.70 -6.92
CA ALA A 71 0.63 -9.15 -6.74
C ALA A 71 1.49 -9.60 -5.55
N ALA A 72 2.72 -9.09 -5.44
CA ALA A 72 3.61 -9.42 -4.33
C ALA A 72 3.07 -8.96 -2.97
N LEU A 73 2.42 -7.80 -2.91
CA LEU A 73 1.78 -7.30 -1.68
C LEU A 73 0.57 -8.15 -1.30
N ASN A 74 -0.25 -8.59 -2.25
CA ASN A 74 -1.34 -9.52 -1.97
C ASN A 74 -0.83 -10.83 -1.37
N THR A 75 0.24 -11.42 -1.93
CA THR A 75 0.85 -12.63 -1.37
C THR A 75 1.34 -12.42 0.05
N ALA A 76 2.03 -11.31 0.32
CA ALA A 76 2.51 -10.99 1.67
C ALA A 76 1.35 -10.82 2.67
N VAL A 77 0.24 -10.22 2.25
CA VAL A 77 -0.97 -10.08 3.06
C VAL A 77 -1.63 -11.42 3.34
N ASP A 78 -1.74 -12.28 2.33
CA ASP A 78 -2.32 -13.62 2.49
C ASP A 78 -1.50 -14.47 3.48
N GLU A 79 -0.17 -14.30 3.49
CA GLU A 79 0.72 -14.93 4.47
C GLU A 79 0.57 -14.37 5.90
N LEU A 80 0.19 -13.10 6.04
CA LEU A 80 -0.06 -12.45 7.33
C LEU A 80 -1.46 -12.74 7.90
N GLY A 81 -2.43 -13.03 7.03
CA GLY A 81 -3.85 -13.25 7.36
C GLY A 81 -4.28 -14.73 7.38
N GLY A 82 -3.35 -15.66 7.19
CA GLY A 82 -3.57 -17.11 7.22
C GLY A 82 -3.75 -17.71 8.61
#